data_AF-A0A8T4NNL2-F1
#
_entry.id   AF-A0A8T4NNL2-F1
#
_cell.length_a   1.000
_cell.length_b   1.000
_cell.length_c   1.000
_cell.angle_alpha   90.00
_cell.angle_beta   90.00
_cell.angle_gamma   90.00
#
_symmetry.space_group_name_H-M   'P 1'
#
loop_
_entity.id
_entity.type
_entity.pdbx_description
1 polymer ?
#
loop_
_entity_poly.entity_id
_entity_poly.type
_entity_poly.pdbx_seq_one_letter_code
_entity_poly.pdbx_strand_id
1 'polypeptide(L)'
;MNGIKKAKVEKKLRRKTNPELVETIIAAKKNPKWLEIANLISRPKRKQISVNLDQINEKVKDGERVIVPGKILGEGQLNKKIALVGFSFSQSAKEKLKKNKIETLELLNEIKKNPEAKNIKIIRE
;
A
#
# COMPACT_ATOMS: atom_id res chain seq x y z
N MET A 1 -7.74 17.82 -15.71
CA MET A 1 -7.05 16.91 -14.78
C MET A 1 -7.39 17.29 -13.33
N ASN A 2 -8.33 16.60 -12.70
CA ASN A 2 -8.69 16.87 -11.30
C ASN A 2 -7.60 16.32 -10.37
N GLY A 3 -6.57 17.13 -10.12
CA GLY A 3 -5.54 16.83 -9.12
C GLY A 3 -6.18 16.52 -7.77
N ILE A 4 -5.72 15.47 -7.11
CA ILE A 4 -6.21 15.07 -5.79
C ILE A 4 -5.97 16.24 -4.82
N LYS A 5 -7.06 16.87 -4.35
CA LYS A 5 -6.95 18.00 -3.42
C LYS A 5 -6.49 17.50 -2.04
N LYS A 6 -5.36 18.01 -1.53
CA LYS A 6 -4.86 17.73 -0.15
C LYS A 6 -5.94 17.94 0.92
N ALA A 7 -6.80 18.94 0.75
CA ALA A 7 -7.94 19.21 1.64
C ALA A 7 -8.94 18.06 1.74
N LYS A 8 -9.14 17.28 0.66
CA LYS A 8 -10.04 16.13 0.66
C LYS A 8 -9.49 14.97 1.49
N VAL A 9 -8.17 14.76 1.44
CA VAL A 9 -7.47 13.77 2.29
C VAL A 9 -7.55 14.18 3.76
N GLU A 10 -7.33 15.46 4.05
CA GLU A 10 -7.44 16.02 5.40
C GLU A 10 -8.82 15.80 6.03
N LYS A 11 -9.90 16.09 5.29
CA LYS A 11 -11.27 15.87 5.78
C LYS A 11 -11.54 14.40 6.13
N LYS A 12 -10.95 13.46 5.38
CA LYS A 12 -11.07 12.02 5.65
C LYS A 12 -10.24 11.59 6.85
N LEU A 13 -9.03 12.14 6.99
CA LEU A 13 -8.10 11.84 8.08
C LEU A 13 -8.72 12.11 9.45
N ARG A 14 -9.44 13.22 9.60
CA ARG A 14 -10.14 13.59 10.85
C ARG A 14 -11.14 12.56 11.36
N ARG A 15 -11.59 11.63 10.50
CA ARG A 15 -12.55 10.57 10.84
C ARG A 15 -11.86 9.24 11.21
N LYS A 16 -10.53 9.19 11.16
CA LYS A 16 -9.74 7.97 11.43
C LYS A 16 -9.28 7.99 12.89
N THR A 17 -9.43 6.85 13.55
CA THR A 17 -9.05 6.65 14.95
C THR A 17 -7.85 5.72 15.10
N ASN A 18 -7.51 4.92 14.09
CA ASN A 18 -6.34 4.05 14.13
C ASN A 18 -5.06 4.89 14.00
N PRO A 19 -4.15 4.87 15.00
CA PRO A 19 -2.97 5.73 15.04
C PRO A 19 -1.97 5.43 13.92
N GLU A 20 -1.70 4.16 13.62
CA GLU A 20 -0.77 3.74 12.55
C GLU A 20 -1.27 4.21 11.17
N LEU A 21 -2.58 4.09 10.93
CA LEU A 21 -3.20 4.57 9.71
C LEU A 21 -3.12 6.09 9.60
N VAL A 22 -3.36 6.81 10.70
CA VAL A 22 -3.25 8.26 10.77
C VAL A 22 -1.82 8.71 10.46
N GLU A 23 -0.81 8.10 11.09
CA GLU A 23 0.60 8.41 10.84
C GLU A 23 0.97 8.18 9.37
N THR A 24 0.56 7.03 8.82
CA THR A 24 0.82 6.68 7.41
C THR A 24 0.20 7.68 6.44
N ILE A 25 -1.04 8.13 6.71
CA ILE A 25 -1.69 9.17 5.90
C ILE A 25 -0.95 10.50 6.00
N ILE A 26 -0.50 10.89 7.19
CA ILE A 26 0.22 12.15 7.40
C ILE A 26 1.55 12.12 6.64
N ALA A 27 2.32 11.03 6.75
CA ALA A 27 3.57 10.84 6.04
C ALA A 27 3.36 10.91 4.52
N ALA A 28 2.37 10.17 3.99
CA ALA A 28 2.05 10.18 2.56
C ALA A 28 1.57 11.55 2.06
N LYS A 29 0.80 12.29 2.87
CA LYS A 29 0.27 13.62 2.50
C LYS A 29 1.37 14.68 2.37
N LYS A 30 2.46 14.57 3.13
CA LYS A 30 3.60 15.50 3.07
C LYS A 30 4.28 15.45 1.70
N ASN A 31 4.33 14.27 1.08
CA ASN A 31 5.00 14.06 -0.20
C ASN A 31 4.01 14.09 -1.39
N PRO A 32 4.14 15.02 -2.36
CA PRO A 32 3.18 15.14 -3.48
C PRO A 32 2.98 13.86 -4.29
N LYS A 33 4.04 13.08 -4.51
CA LYS A 33 3.98 11.82 -5.26
C LYS A 33 3.23 10.70 -4.54
N TRP A 34 3.17 10.76 -3.21
CA TRP A 34 2.43 9.81 -2.36
C TRP A 34 0.99 10.26 -2.10
N LEU A 35 0.59 11.42 -2.61
CA LEU A 35 -0.75 11.98 -2.39
C LEU A 35 -1.86 11.07 -2.92
N GLU A 36 -1.58 10.32 -3.99
CA GLU A 36 -2.49 9.31 -4.51
C GLU A 36 -2.72 8.20 -3.49
N ILE A 37 -1.64 7.62 -2.96
CA ILE A 37 -1.68 6.57 -1.93
C ILE A 37 -2.38 7.09 -0.68
N ALA A 38 -2.06 8.32 -0.23
CA ALA A 38 -2.73 8.98 0.88
C ALA A 38 -4.26 9.05 0.68
N ASN A 39 -4.70 9.36 -0.53
CA ASN A 39 -6.12 9.43 -0.86
C ASN A 39 -6.81 8.05 -0.91
N LEU A 40 -6.08 6.99 -1.30
CA LEU A 40 -6.55 5.61 -1.32
C LEU A 40 -6.69 5.04 0.10
N ILE A 41 -5.64 5.12 0.93
CA ILE A 41 -5.66 4.60 2.30
C ILE A 41 -6.64 5.38 3.21
N SER A 42 -6.85 6.68 2.95
CA SER A 42 -7.80 7.51 3.70
C SER A 42 -9.27 7.23 3.35
N ARG A 43 -9.57 6.38 2.35
CA ARG A 43 -10.96 6.01 2.01
C ARG A 43 -11.67 5.39 3.23
N PRO A 44 -13.02 5.49 3.31
CA PRO A 44 -13.81 4.75 4.29
C PRO A 44 -13.47 3.26 4.25
N LYS A 45 -13.56 2.54 5.37
CA LYS A 45 -13.14 1.12 5.49
C LYS A 45 -13.74 0.23 4.39
N ARG A 46 -15.04 0.40 4.10
CA ARG A 46 -15.76 -0.30 3.01
C ARG A 46 -15.24 -0.04 1.58
N LYS A 47 -14.40 0.97 1.38
CA LYS A 47 -13.78 1.35 0.10
C LYS A 47 -12.24 1.28 0.16
N GLN A 48 -11.68 0.75 1.25
CA GLN A 48 -10.24 0.49 1.32
C GLN A 48 -9.92 -0.73 0.47
N ILE A 49 -8.74 -0.67 -0.14
CA ILE A 49 -8.26 -1.71 -1.04
C ILE A 49 -7.85 -2.94 -0.23
N SER A 50 -8.21 -4.11 -0.73
CA SER A 50 -7.74 -5.39 -0.23
C SER A 50 -7.44 -6.31 -1.40
N VAL A 51 -6.21 -6.79 -1.48
CA VAL A 51 -5.72 -7.53 -2.66
C VAL A 51 -5.18 -8.89 -2.23
N ASN A 52 -5.51 -9.93 -3.00
CA ASN A 52 -4.99 -11.27 -2.80
C ASN A 52 -3.62 -11.48 -3.47
N LEU A 53 -2.88 -12.52 -3.06
CA LEU A 53 -1.53 -12.77 -3.58
C LEU A 53 -1.51 -13.16 -5.06
N ASP A 54 -2.51 -13.92 -5.52
CA ASP A 54 -2.71 -14.26 -6.94
C ASP A 54 -2.89 -13.02 -7.83
N GLN A 55 -3.76 -12.10 -7.42
CA GLN A 55 -4.01 -10.84 -8.13
C GLN A 55 -2.75 -9.99 -8.22
N ILE A 56 -1.92 -9.99 -7.17
CA ILE A 56 -0.61 -9.34 -7.21
C ILE A 56 0.28 -10.08 -8.20
N ASN A 57 0.36 -11.41 -8.11
CA ASN A 57 1.22 -12.23 -8.95
C ASN A 57 0.93 -12.05 -10.45
N GLU A 58 -0.32 -11.91 -10.86
CA GLU A 58 -0.69 -11.69 -12.27
C GLU A 58 -0.20 -10.35 -12.81
N LYS A 59 -0.23 -9.30 -11.97
CA LYS A 59 0.00 -7.92 -12.40
C LYS A 59 1.45 -7.49 -12.36
N VAL A 60 2.30 -8.22 -11.66
CA VAL A 60 3.68 -7.82 -11.35
C VAL A 60 4.69 -8.59 -12.20
N LYS A 61 5.89 -8.06 -12.35
CA LYS A 61 7.04 -8.74 -12.96
C LYS A 61 8.18 -8.82 -11.95
N ASP A 62 9.09 -9.77 -12.13
CA ASP A 62 10.27 -9.89 -11.28
C ASP A 62 11.08 -8.59 -11.27
N GLY A 63 11.60 -8.22 -10.09
CA GLY A 63 12.36 -7.00 -9.86
C GLY A 63 11.52 -5.74 -9.64
N GLU A 64 10.19 -5.81 -9.71
CA GLU A 64 9.33 -4.65 -9.44
C GLU A 64 9.17 -4.36 -7.93
N ARG A 65 9.03 -3.08 -7.58
CA ARG A 65 8.65 -2.62 -6.24
C ARG A 65 7.16 -2.27 -6.22
N VAL A 66 6.39 -3.12 -5.58
CA VAL A 66 4.92 -3.15 -5.67
C VAL A 66 4.32 -2.56 -4.42
N ILE A 67 3.41 -1.60 -4.58
CA ILE A 67 2.75 -0.91 -3.49
C ILE A 67 1.26 -1.19 -3.50
N VAL A 68 0.78 -1.76 -2.40
CA VAL A 68 -0.64 -1.97 -2.13
C VAL A 68 -1.07 -0.95 -1.07
N PRO A 69 -1.90 0.05 -1.42
CA PRO A 69 -2.41 1.09 -0.52
C PRO A 69 -3.58 0.54 0.32
N GLY A 70 -3.37 -0.60 0.96
CA GLY A 70 -4.43 -1.40 1.57
C GLY A 70 -3.92 -2.65 2.28
N LYS A 71 -4.85 -3.57 2.54
CA LYS A 71 -4.55 -4.86 3.19
C LYS A 71 -4.22 -5.92 2.14
N ILE A 72 -3.16 -6.68 2.37
CA ILE A 72 -2.80 -7.82 1.55
C ILE A 72 -3.34 -9.09 2.21
N LEU A 73 -4.09 -9.86 1.43
CA LEU A 73 -4.76 -11.08 1.84
C LEU A 73 -4.01 -12.29 1.27
N GLY A 74 -4.15 -13.43 1.93
CA GLY A 74 -3.32 -14.62 1.68
C GLY A 74 -3.91 -15.63 0.69
N GLU A 75 -4.93 -15.28 -0.08
CA GLU A 75 -5.47 -16.17 -1.12
C GLU A 75 -4.50 -16.26 -2.31
N GLY A 76 -4.41 -17.44 -2.93
CA GLY A 76 -3.48 -17.68 -4.03
C GLY A 76 -2.01 -17.84 -3.62
N GLN A 77 -1.11 -17.62 -4.58
CA GLN A 77 0.34 -17.69 -4.42
C GLN A 77 1.02 -16.52 -5.14
N LEU A 78 2.10 -16.01 -4.56
CA LEU A 78 2.99 -15.04 -5.18
C LEU A 78 4.37 -15.69 -5.29
N ASN A 79 4.82 -15.94 -6.53
CA ASN A 79 6.06 -16.67 -6.80
C ASN A 79 7.14 -15.80 -7.47
N LYS A 80 6.84 -14.52 -7.69
CA LYS A 80 7.73 -13.55 -8.31
C LYS A 80 8.63 -12.89 -7.27
N LYS A 81 9.90 -12.66 -7.63
CA LYS A 81 10.90 -11.97 -6.82
C LYS A 81 10.65 -10.46 -6.90
N ILE A 82 9.75 -9.98 -6.06
CA ILE A 82 9.39 -8.57 -5.96
C ILE A 82 9.58 -8.05 -4.53
N ALA A 83 9.67 -6.73 -4.40
CA ALA A 83 9.56 -6.06 -3.11
C ALA A 83 8.10 -5.63 -2.92
N LEU A 84 7.40 -6.23 -1.95
CA LEU A 84 5.98 -6.00 -1.70
C LEU A 84 5.78 -5.06 -0.51
N VAL A 85 5.19 -3.91 -0.77
CA VAL A 85 4.90 -2.87 0.22
C VAL A 85 3.40 -2.81 0.48
N GLY A 86 2.98 -2.94 1.73
CA GLY A 86 1.56 -2.91 2.10
C GLY A 86 1.31 -2.13 3.38
N PHE A 87 0.08 -1.69 3.61
CA PHE A 87 -0.29 -1.12 4.91
C PHE A 87 -0.38 -2.22 5.97
N SER A 88 -1.01 -3.35 5.63
CA SER A 88 -1.14 -4.50 6.54
C SER A 88 -1.21 -5.80 5.75
N PHE A 89 -0.81 -6.90 6.38
CA PHE A 89 -0.80 -8.23 5.78
C PHE A 89 -1.61 -9.17 6.67
N SER A 90 -2.45 -10.03 6.08
CA SER A 90 -3.08 -11.12 6.81
C SER A 90 -2.02 -12.12 7.31
N GLN A 91 -2.35 -12.88 8.35
CA GLN A 91 -1.45 -13.90 8.88
C GLN A 91 -1.08 -14.94 7.81
N SER A 92 -2.07 -15.43 7.08
CA SER A 92 -1.88 -16.33 5.94
C SER A 92 -1.00 -15.73 4.83
N ALA A 93 -1.11 -14.43 4.55
CA ALA A 93 -0.25 -13.75 3.58
C ALA A 93 1.20 -13.72 4.08
N LYS A 94 1.43 -13.32 5.34
CA LYS A 94 2.77 -13.26 5.94
C LYS A 94 3.47 -14.62 5.87
N GLU A 95 2.76 -15.70 6.19
CA GLU A 95 3.31 -17.06 6.16
C GLU A 95 3.74 -17.46 4.73
N LYS A 96 2.88 -17.24 3.73
CA LYS A 96 3.18 -17.55 2.33
C LYS A 96 4.32 -16.70 1.78
N LEU A 97 4.32 -15.40 2.07
CA LEU A 97 5.37 -14.47 1.64
C LEU A 97 6.73 -14.85 2.25
N LYS A 98 6.75 -15.21 3.54
CA LYS A 98 7.96 -15.70 4.21
C LYS A 98 8.46 -17.02 3.63
N LYS A 99 7.54 -17.96 3.34
CA LYS A 99 7.87 -19.25 2.71
C LYS A 99 8.53 -19.06 1.33
N ASN A 100 8.03 -18.10 0.56
CA ASN A 100 8.54 -17.77 -0.78
C ASN A 100 9.73 -16.79 -0.75
N LYS A 101 10.24 -16.43 0.43
CA LYS A 101 11.36 -15.49 0.64
C LYS A 101 11.16 -14.15 -0.07
N ILE A 102 9.91 -13.67 -0.08
CA ILE A 102 9.55 -12.39 -0.70
C ILE A 102 9.82 -11.26 0.29
N GLU A 103 10.47 -10.21 -0.20
CA GLU A 103 10.71 -9.02 0.60
C GLU A 103 9.38 -8.31 0.88
N THR A 104 9.07 -8.08 2.15
CA THR A 104 7.85 -7.38 2.58
C THR A 104 8.22 -6.16 3.40
N LEU A 105 7.58 -5.03 3.10
CA LEU A 105 7.82 -3.75 3.74
C LEU A 105 6.50 -3.11 4.14
N GLU A 106 6.54 -2.39 5.25
CA GLU A 106 5.41 -1.56 5.67
C GLU A 106 5.37 -0.26 4.86
N LEU A 107 4.16 0.15 4.49
CA LEU A 107 3.93 1.34 3.70
C LEU A 107 4.53 2.60 4.34
N LEU A 108 4.41 2.74 5.66
CA LEU A 108 4.98 3.86 6.40
C LEU A 108 6.50 3.95 6.23
N ASN A 109 7.19 2.82 6.32
CA ASN A 109 8.63 2.74 6.19
C ASN A 109 9.08 3.04 4.77
N GLU A 110 8.36 2.56 3.76
CA GLU A 110 8.64 2.88 2.36
C GLU A 110 8.47 4.38 2.08
N ILE A 111 7.40 5.02 2.59
CA ILE A 111 7.18 6.46 2.41
C ILE A 111 8.33 7.27 3.02
N LYS A 112 8.82 6.86 4.20
CA LYS A 112 9.93 7.52 4.89
C LYS A 112 11.27 7.33 4.14
N LYS A 113 11.53 6.13 3.60
CA LYS A 113 12.77 5.80 2.88
C LYS A 113 12.81 6.33 1.44
N ASN A 114 11.68 6.36 0.76
CA ASN A 114 11.56 6.73 -0.66
C ASN A 114 10.53 7.87 -0.84
N PRO A 115 10.79 9.09 -0.34
CA PRO A 115 9.84 10.20 -0.43
C PRO A 115 9.52 10.59 -1.89
N GLU A 116 10.41 10.26 -2.82
CA GLU A 116 10.26 10.53 -4.25
C GLU A 116 9.49 9.47 -5.02
N ALA A 117 9.07 8.37 -4.39
CA ALA A 117 8.27 7.32 -5.02
C ALA A 117 8.86 6.86 -6.37
N LYS A 118 10.19 6.67 -6.43
CA LYS A 118 10.89 6.22 -7.64
C LYS A 118 10.73 4.70 -7.83
N ASN A 119 10.51 4.27 -9.08
CA ASN A 119 10.38 2.87 -9.50
C ASN A 119 9.32 2.06 -8.73
N ILE A 120 8.19 2.68 -8.41
CA ILE A 120 7.07 2.02 -7.73
C ILE A 120 5.95 1.65 -8.70
N LYS A 121 5.28 0.54 -8.42
CA LYS A 121 4.06 0.11 -9.11
C LYS A 121 2.91 0.03 -8.12
N ILE A 122 1.89 0.85 -8.31
CA ILE A 122 0.75 0.94 -7.39
C ILE A 122 -0.36 0.01 -7.87
N ILE A 123 -0.83 -0.88 -6.98
CA ILE A 123 -2.01 -1.71 -7.22
C ILE A 123 -3.24 -0.98 -6.66
N ARG A 124 -4.28 -0.81 -7.48
CA ARG A 124 -5.45 0.05 -7.19
C ARG A 124 -6.77 -0.71 -7.01
N GLU A 125 -6.76 -2.02 -7.13
CA GLU A 125 -7.96 -2.88 -7.18
C GLU A 125 -8.39 -3.37 -5.80
#